data_AF-A0AAJ0GPP3-F1
#
_entry.id   AF-A0AAJ0GPP3-F1
#
_cell.length_a   1.000
_cell.length_b   1.000
_cell.length_c   1.000
_cell.angle_alpha   90.00
_cell.angle_beta   90.00
_cell.angle_gamma   90.00
#
_symmetry.space_group_name_H-M   'P 1'
#
loop_
_entity.id
_entity.type
_entity.pdbx_description
1 polymer ?
#
loop_
_entity_poly.entity_id
_entity_poly.type
_entity_poly.pdbx_seq_one_letter_code
_entity_poly.pdbx_strand_id
1 'polypeptide(L)'
;MTRHLAVRHIRMVLHRSYNIYGDGLCQCRRHLRANTAWERLMTKVGEACKEVPYLATLVLSVKPDPRRSGREACWVAVRWSLRVLDCDTAAARVRLEIQAFIKDGFSLPTLLALGGVGQAIVSCILPARYALLPLAFLLLRAVVVTCLELASPPRYSSKLGVIRGRFSAQLPNASYDPSRGDDAKRPASPFGSTPAEQGIVMFHIGARINHPLGALAPAMKEFGDLTDAVTQELQARADEFGCLGMSAWRAADADSLNTSMAVIYFRDFEGLNRFAHDKVHRQVWDWYRNVFVKKHGYSHVGIFHEAFYAVPGAYETIYENMPPTLMSRAEASVRNEATGREEWVGTVVDASVKSSPAFRTQYSRLNRVVKRQMEASY
;
A
#
# COMPACT_ATOMS: atom_id res chain seq x y z
N MET A 1 13.55 -1.10 -36.24
CA MET A 1 15.02 -1.15 -36.50
C MET A 1 15.88 -0.92 -35.24
N THR A 2 15.33 -0.63 -34.06
CA THR A 2 16.09 -0.25 -32.85
C THR A 2 16.27 -1.37 -31.80
N ARG A 3 15.58 -2.52 -31.90
CA ARG A 3 15.82 -3.68 -31.02
C ARG A 3 17.02 -4.56 -31.44
N HIS A 4 17.40 -4.58 -32.71
CA HIS A 4 18.53 -5.41 -33.18
C HIS A 4 19.91 -4.79 -32.94
N LEU A 5 20.02 -3.46 -32.77
CA LEU A 5 21.28 -2.77 -32.52
C LEU A 5 21.76 -2.89 -31.06
N ALA A 6 20.85 -2.88 -30.08
CA ALA A 6 21.20 -3.03 -28.66
C ALA A 6 21.67 -4.46 -28.32
N VAL A 7 21.04 -5.49 -28.91
CA VAL A 7 21.45 -6.90 -28.72
C VAL A 7 22.78 -7.19 -29.42
N ARG A 8 23.07 -6.55 -30.57
CA ARG A 8 24.37 -6.69 -31.26
C ARG A 8 25.53 -6.06 -30.49
N HIS A 9 25.32 -4.91 -29.82
CA HIS A 9 26.38 -4.28 -29.01
C HIS A 9 26.69 -5.05 -27.73
N ILE A 10 25.69 -5.60 -27.05
CA ILE A 10 25.92 -6.44 -25.85
C ILE A 10 26.63 -7.75 -26.22
N ARG A 11 26.28 -8.37 -27.37
CA ARG A 11 26.98 -9.57 -27.86
C ARG A 11 28.42 -9.29 -28.30
N MET A 12 28.71 -8.12 -28.88
CA MET A 12 30.07 -7.74 -29.29
C MET A 12 31.00 -7.46 -28.09
N VAL A 13 30.49 -6.84 -27.02
CA VAL A 13 31.27 -6.60 -25.79
C VAL A 13 31.53 -7.93 -25.06
N LEU A 14 30.57 -8.85 -25.06
CA LEU A 14 30.75 -10.19 -24.47
C LEU A 14 31.72 -11.08 -25.27
N HIS A 15 31.74 -10.98 -26.60
CA HIS A 15 32.63 -11.81 -27.43
C HIS A 15 34.10 -11.32 -27.43
N ARG A 16 34.33 -10.02 -27.18
CA ARG A 16 35.69 -9.44 -27.08
C ARG A 16 36.37 -9.76 -25.75
N SER A 17 35.60 -10.03 -24.69
CA SER A 17 36.11 -10.45 -23.38
C SER A 17 36.47 -11.93 -23.28
N TYR A 18 35.93 -12.77 -24.18
CA TYR A 18 36.19 -14.22 -24.17
C TYR A 18 37.49 -14.63 -24.90
N ASN A 19 38.06 -13.77 -25.75
CA ASN A 19 39.22 -14.11 -26.59
C ASN A 19 40.57 -13.53 -26.11
N ILE A 20 40.68 -13.07 -24.87
CA ILE A 20 41.95 -12.56 -24.29
C ILE A 20 42.43 -13.44 -23.12
N TYR A 21 42.17 -14.75 -23.19
CA TYR A 21 42.64 -15.72 -22.19
C TYR A 21 43.51 -16.80 -22.85
N GLY A 22 44.64 -16.35 -23.40
CA GLY A 22 45.85 -17.16 -23.52
C GLY A 22 46.94 -16.47 -22.68
N ASP A 23 47.56 -17.23 -21.79
CA ASP A 23 48.75 -16.91 -21.01
C ASP A 23 48.62 -16.16 -19.65
N GLY A 24 48.69 -16.96 -18.58
CA GLY A 24 49.77 -16.85 -17.60
C GLY A 24 49.62 -15.88 -16.42
N LEU A 25 49.12 -16.39 -15.29
CA LEU A 25 49.46 -16.14 -13.85
C LEU A 25 49.72 -14.72 -13.27
N CYS A 26 50.05 -13.69 -14.06
CA CYS A 26 50.45 -12.38 -13.55
C CYS A 26 49.27 -11.40 -13.35
N GLN A 27 48.09 -11.67 -13.92
CA GLN A 27 46.92 -10.78 -13.85
C GLN A 27 46.09 -10.89 -12.55
N CYS A 28 46.25 -11.97 -11.78
CA CYS A 28 45.40 -12.23 -10.61
C CYS A 28 45.60 -11.17 -9.49
N ARG A 29 46.83 -10.69 -9.27
CA ARG A 29 47.11 -9.62 -8.29
C ARG A 29 46.63 -8.23 -8.73
N ARG A 30 46.60 -7.94 -10.04
CA ARG A 30 46.02 -6.68 -10.55
C ARG A 30 44.49 -6.69 -10.46
N HIS A 31 43.84 -7.84 -10.66
CA HIS A 31 42.39 -8.00 -10.50
C HIS A 31 41.91 -7.86 -9.05
N LEU A 32 42.65 -8.36 -8.06
CA LEU A 32 42.33 -8.14 -6.64
C LEU A 32 42.43 -6.66 -6.22
N ARG A 33 43.37 -5.90 -6.79
CA ARG A 33 43.48 -4.44 -6.57
C ARG A 33 42.41 -3.64 -7.34
N ALA A 34 42.02 -4.09 -8.53
CA ALA A 34 40.93 -3.48 -9.29
C ALA A 34 39.56 -3.71 -8.63
N ASN A 35 39.32 -4.90 -8.05
CA ASN A 35 38.10 -5.19 -7.30
C ASN A 35 38.00 -4.36 -6.02
N THR A 36 39.09 -4.14 -5.29
CA THR A 36 39.06 -3.28 -4.09
C THR A 36 38.92 -1.79 -4.42
N ALA A 37 39.43 -1.33 -5.57
CA ALA A 37 39.19 0.04 -6.07
C ALA A 37 37.74 0.22 -6.58
N TRP A 38 37.20 -0.79 -7.26
CA TRP A 38 35.80 -0.82 -7.70
C TRP A 38 34.82 -0.91 -6.53
N GLU A 39 35.11 -1.73 -5.52
CA GLU A 39 34.32 -1.78 -4.28
C GLU A 39 34.32 -0.43 -3.58
N ARG A 40 35.48 0.23 -3.41
CA ARG A 40 35.54 1.59 -2.83
C ARG A 40 34.80 2.64 -3.67
N LEU A 41 34.86 2.54 -5.01
CA LEU A 41 34.11 3.41 -5.91
C LEU A 41 32.59 3.17 -5.74
N MET A 42 32.16 1.91 -5.67
CA MET A 42 30.75 1.53 -5.48
C MET A 42 30.25 1.85 -4.07
N THR A 43 31.10 1.83 -3.04
CA THR A 43 30.77 2.32 -1.69
C THR A 43 30.60 3.84 -1.69
N LYS A 44 31.50 4.60 -2.34
CA LYS A 44 31.36 6.06 -2.48
C LYS A 44 30.16 6.46 -3.34
N VAL A 45 29.88 5.70 -4.40
CA VAL A 45 28.66 5.85 -5.21
C VAL A 45 27.44 5.51 -4.36
N GLY A 46 27.49 4.48 -3.51
CA GLY A 46 26.43 4.14 -2.57
C GLY A 46 26.19 5.21 -1.50
N GLU A 47 27.23 5.87 -1.00
CA GLU A 47 27.12 7.02 -0.09
C GLU A 47 26.54 8.25 -0.79
N ALA A 48 26.94 8.54 -2.03
CA ALA A 48 26.38 9.63 -2.83
C ALA A 48 24.92 9.34 -3.28
N CYS A 49 24.56 8.06 -3.47
CA CYS A 49 23.21 7.64 -3.85
C CYS A 49 22.20 7.69 -2.69
N LYS A 50 22.62 7.87 -1.44
CA LYS A 50 21.70 8.16 -0.33
C LYS A 50 20.89 9.45 -0.55
N GLU A 51 21.34 10.33 -1.44
CA GLU A 51 20.66 11.59 -1.76
C GLU A 51 19.84 11.57 -3.06
N VAL A 52 19.78 10.44 -3.79
CA VAL A 52 19.04 10.36 -5.08
C VAL A 52 18.12 9.13 -5.11
N PRO A 53 16.79 9.30 -5.05
CA PRO A 53 15.85 8.24 -4.65
C PRO A 53 15.46 7.23 -5.75
N TYR A 54 16.29 6.97 -6.78
CA TYR A 54 15.89 6.12 -7.92
C TYR A 54 16.93 5.13 -8.47
N LEU A 55 18.02 4.83 -7.77
CA LEU A 55 19.02 3.87 -8.28
C LEU A 55 18.93 2.51 -7.57
N ALA A 56 18.44 1.50 -8.30
CA ALA A 56 18.50 0.11 -7.89
C ALA A 56 19.97 -0.32 -7.71
N THR A 57 20.33 -0.79 -6.51
CA THR A 57 21.70 -1.27 -6.24
C THR A 57 21.83 -2.72 -6.64
N LEU A 58 22.74 -3.01 -7.56
CA LEU A 58 22.97 -4.35 -8.09
C LEU A 58 24.02 -5.06 -7.21
N VAL A 59 23.58 -5.94 -6.31
CA VAL A 59 24.51 -6.65 -5.40
C VAL A 59 24.94 -7.98 -6.03
N LEU A 60 26.23 -8.08 -6.34
CA LEU A 60 26.89 -9.32 -6.72
C LEU A 60 27.10 -10.18 -5.47
N SER A 61 26.39 -11.31 -5.35
CA SER A 61 26.69 -12.32 -4.34
C SER A 61 27.36 -13.52 -5.00
N VAL A 62 28.64 -13.72 -4.66
CA VAL A 62 29.40 -14.90 -5.07
C VAL A 62 29.31 -15.92 -3.94
N LYS A 63 28.66 -17.07 -4.18
CA LYS A 63 28.71 -18.22 -3.27
C LYS A 63 29.41 -19.39 -3.96
N PRO A 64 30.36 -20.07 -3.29
CA PRO A 64 30.94 -21.31 -3.80
C PRO A 64 29.86 -22.42 -3.80
N ASP A 65 29.83 -23.23 -4.86
CA ASP A 65 28.94 -24.38 -4.98
C ASP A 65 29.44 -25.51 -4.03
N PRO A 66 28.65 -25.91 -3.02
CA PRO A 66 29.09 -26.89 -2.02
C PRO A 66 29.24 -28.32 -2.58
N ARG A 67 28.90 -28.59 -3.85
CA ARG A 67 28.94 -29.94 -4.44
C ARG A 67 30.21 -30.29 -5.20
N ARG A 68 31.19 -29.37 -5.32
CA ARG A 68 32.44 -29.61 -6.05
C ARG A 68 33.66 -29.27 -5.19
N SER A 69 34.63 -30.19 -5.12
CA SER A 69 35.90 -29.99 -4.40
C SER A 69 37.10 -30.23 -5.32
N GLY A 70 38.20 -29.51 -5.09
CA GLY A 70 39.42 -29.57 -5.91
C GLY A 70 39.47 -28.55 -7.05
N ARG A 71 40.46 -28.69 -7.96
CA ARG A 71 40.81 -27.72 -9.03
C ARG A 71 39.67 -27.34 -9.99
N GLU A 72 38.51 -28.00 -9.91
CA GLU A 72 37.29 -27.68 -10.67
C GLU A 72 36.34 -26.69 -9.99
N ALA A 73 36.67 -26.20 -8.78
CA ALA A 73 35.84 -25.25 -8.02
C ALA A 73 35.79 -23.81 -8.61
N CYS A 74 36.49 -23.53 -9.72
CA CYS A 74 36.60 -22.18 -10.29
C CYS A 74 35.48 -21.78 -11.26
N TRP A 75 34.38 -22.52 -11.36
CA TRP A 75 33.21 -22.07 -12.11
C TRP A 75 32.27 -21.28 -11.19
N VAL A 76 32.51 -19.96 -11.13
CA VAL A 76 31.64 -19.03 -10.39
C VAL A 76 30.29 -18.93 -11.10
N ALA A 77 29.26 -19.53 -10.50
CA ALA A 77 27.88 -19.26 -10.89
C ALA A 77 27.50 -17.85 -10.41
N VAL A 78 27.62 -16.86 -11.29
CA VAL A 78 27.17 -15.48 -11.03
C VAL A 78 25.64 -15.46 -11.10
N ARG A 79 24.98 -15.53 -9.94
CA ARG A 79 23.52 -15.34 -9.84
C ARG A 79 23.22 -13.88 -9.51
N TRP A 80 22.67 -13.15 -10.47
CA TRP A 80 22.19 -11.80 -10.24
C TRP A 80 20.88 -11.87 -9.44
N SER A 81 20.89 -11.32 -8.21
CA SER A 81 19.69 -11.11 -7.40
C SER A 81 19.47 -9.61 -7.31
N LEU A 82 18.40 -9.12 -7.95
CA LEU A 82 17.93 -7.76 -7.75
C LEU A 82 17.24 -7.73 -6.37
N ARG A 83 17.94 -7.29 -5.33
CA ARG A 83 17.30 -6.95 -4.06
C ARG A 83 16.94 -5.47 -4.11
N VAL A 84 15.66 -5.19 -4.30
CA VAL A 84 15.08 -3.92 -3.88
C VAL A 84 15.06 -3.98 -2.36
N LEU A 85 16.00 -3.31 -1.71
CA LEU A 85 15.96 -3.12 -0.26
C LEU A 85 14.70 -2.30 0.05
N ASP A 86 13.90 -2.76 1.02
CA ASP A 86 12.72 -2.08 1.60
C ASP A 86 13.07 -0.74 2.28
N CYS A 87 13.75 0.16 1.57
CA CYS A 87 13.88 1.57 1.93
C CYS A 87 12.66 2.38 1.44
N ASP A 88 11.75 1.72 0.70
CA ASP A 88 10.60 2.32 0.02
C ASP A 88 9.51 2.81 0.97
N THR A 89 9.33 2.23 2.16
CA THR A 89 8.15 2.50 2.99
C THR A 89 8.22 3.85 3.73
N ALA A 90 9.35 4.17 4.37
CA ALA A 90 9.48 5.40 5.15
C ALA A 90 9.54 6.65 4.25
N ALA A 91 10.35 6.62 3.19
CA ALA A 91 10.46 7.74 2.26
C ALA A 91 9.18 7.94 1.43
N ALA A 92 8.50 6.85 1.01
CA ALA A 92 7.20 6.97 0.35
C ALA A 92 6.13 7.50 1.30
N ARG A 93 6.14 7.09 2.58
CA ARG A 93 5.21 7.60 3.60
C ARG A 93 5.38 9.10 3.81
N VAL A 94 6.61 9.57 4.07
CA VAL A 94 6.91 11.01 4.23
C VAL A 94 6.50 11.80 2.98
N ARG A 95 6.75 11.26 1.79
CA ARG A 95 6.34 11.89 0.53
C ARG A 95 4.81 11.98 0.39
N LEU A 96 4.09 10.91 0.71
CA LEU A 96 2.63 10.88 0.65
C LEU A 96 2.00 11.82 1.69
N GLU A 97 2.58 11.91 2.89
CA GLU A 97 2.16 12.84 3.93
C GLU A 97 2.39 14.30 3.52
N ILE A 98 3.55 14.65 2.97
CA ILE A 98 3.83 16.00 2.45
C ILE A 98 2.91 16.33 1.27
N GLN A 99 2.68 15.38 0.36
CA GLN A 99 1.79 15.58 -0.78
C GLN A 99 0.35 15.80 -0.35
N ALA A 100 -0.17 14.97 0.56
CA ALA A 100 -1.49 15.15 1.14
C ALA A 100 -1.59 16.49 1.88
N PHE A 101 -0.57 16.86 2.64
CA PHE A 101 -0.52 18.12 3.37
C PHE A 101 -0.57 19.35 2.46
N ILE A 102 0.23 19.38 1.38
CA ILE A 102 0.26 20.52 0.45
C ILE A 102 -0.98 20.53 -0.43
N LYS A 103 -1.33 19.39 -1.03
CA LYS A 103 -2.45 19.28 -1.97
C LYS A 103 -3.79 19.50 -1.29
N ASP A 104 -3.97 18.92 -0.11
CA ASP A 104 -5.26 18.91 0.57
C ASP A 104 -5.33 20.01 1.66
N GLY A 105 -4.22 20.66 2.02
CA GLY A 105 -4.21 21.79 2.97
C GLY A 105 -4.51 23.16 2.35
N PHE A 106 -4.39 23.30 1.03
CA PHE A 106 -4.66 24.55 0.30
C PHE A 106 -5.63 24.30 -0.86
N SER A 107 -6.49 25.28 -1.13
CA SER A 107 -7.35 25.22 -2.32
C SER A 107 -6.52 25.26 -3.60
N LEU A 108 -7.06 24.69 -4.69
CA LEU A 108 -6.39 24.69 -5.99
C LEU A 108 -6.04 26.12 -6.46
N PRO A 109 -6.92 27.14 -6.36
CA PRO A 109 -6.55 28.52 -6.70
C PRO A 109 -5.37 29.05 -5.88
N THR A 110 -5.32 28.75 -4.57
CA THR A 110 -4.21 29.16 -3.71
C THR A 110 -2.90 28.50 -4.14
N LEU A 111 -2.91 27.21 -4.44
CA LEU A 111 -1.72 26.49 -4.94
C LEU A 111 -1.22 27.06 -6.28
N LEU A 112 -2.14 27.37 -7.20
CA LEU A 112 -1.80 27.98 -8.49
C LEU A 112 -1.23 29.40 -8.30
N ALA A 113 -1.80 30.19 -7.40
CA ALA A 113 -1.30 31.53 -7.09
C ALA A 113 0.11 31.48 -6.45
N LEU A 114 0.32 30.59 -5.48
CA LEU A 114 1.64 30.38 -4.85
C LEU A 114 2.69 29.94 -5.88
N GLY A 115 2.34 29.00 -6.75
CA GLY A 115 3.21 28.57 -7.85
C GLY A 115 3.52 29.72 -8.84
N GLY A 116 2.50 30.52 -9.18
CA GLY A 116 2.66 31.69 -10.05
C GLY A 116 3.54 32.78 -9.46
N VAL A 117 3.37 33.12 -8.18
CA VAL A 117 4.23 34.07 -7.46
C VAL A 117 5.67 33.55 -7.38
N GLY A 118 5.85 32.27 -7.04
CA GLY A 118 7.17 31.64 -7.02
C GLY A 118 7.86 31.72 -8.38
N GLN A 119 7.12 31.44 -9.45
CA GLN A 119 7.64 31.57 -10.82
C GLN A 119 7.97 33.02 -11.19
N ALA A 120 7.16 33.99 -10.76
CA ALA A 120 7.43 35.41 -11.01
C ALA A 120 8.74 35.85 -10.34
N ILE A 121 8.97 35.45 -9.08
CA ILE A 121 10.22 35.72 -8.35
C ILE A 121 11.41 35.11 -9.09
N VAL A 122 11.31 33.85 -9.53
CA VAL A 122 12.37 33.18 -10.33
C VAL A 122 12.67 33.97 -11.61
N SER A 123 11.63 34.51 -12.25
CA SER A 123 11.75 35.32 -13.48
C SER A 123 12.38 36.69 -13.24
N CYS A 124 12.29 37.24 -12.01
CA CYS A 124 12.97 38.47 -11.62
C CYS A 124 14.46 38.26 -11.31
N ILE A 125 14.83 37.08 -10.80
CA ILE A 125 16.20 36.79 -10.37
C ILE A 125 17.04 36.22 -11.52
N LEU A 126 16.46 35.35 -12.36
CA LEU A 126 17.17 34.65 -13.42
C LEU A 126 16.89 35.25 -14.80
N PRO A 127 17.87 35.23 -15.73
CA PRO A 127 17.61 35.54 -17.13
C PRO A 127 16.46 34.70 -17.69
N ALA A 128 15.61 35.30 -18.54
CA ALA A 128 14.37 34.68 -19.04
C ALA A 128 14.55 33.24 -19.59
N ARG A 129 15.70 32.97 -20.22
CA ARG A 129 16.05 31.63 -20.75
C ARG A 129 16.18 30.54 -19.67
N TYR A 130 16.58 30.90 -18.45
CA TYR A 130 16.73 29.96 -17.34
C TYR A 130 15.50 29.93 -16.43
N ALA A 131 14.76 31.04 -16.34
CA ALA A 131 13.59 31.16 -15.47
C ALA A 131 12.49 30.12 -15.80
N LEU A 132 12.34 29.74 -17.07
CA LEU A 132 11.34 28.76 -17.51
C LEU A 132 11.80 27.30 -17.41
N LEU A 133 13.09 27.03 -17.14
CA LEU A 133 13.61 25.66 -17.09
C LEU A 133 12.92 24.78 -16.03
N PRO A 134 12.61 25.25 -14.81
CA PRO A 134 11.90 24.43 -13.83
C PRO A 134 10.52 23.99 -14.31
N LEU A 135 9.74 24.90 -14.92
CA LEU A 135 8.42 24.58 -15.46
C LEU A 135 8.52 23.62 -16.64
N ALA A 136 9.44 23.88 -17.57
CA ALA A 136 9.68 23.00 -18.71
C ALA A 136 10.10 21.59 -18.25
N PHE A 137 10.94 21.50 -17.21
CA PHE A 137 11.34 20.23 -16.63
C PHE A 137 10.18 19.49 -15.96
N LEU A 138 9.36 20.17 -15.16
CA LEU A 138 8.18 19.56 -14.51
C LEU A 138 7.16 19.08 -15.54
N LEU A 139 6.91 19.87 -16.58
CA LEU A 139 6.03 19.50 -17.69
C LEU A 139 6.61 18.31 -18.47
N LEU A 140 7.89 18.37 -18.84
CA LEU A 140 8.56 17.28 -19.54
C LEU A 140 8.51 15.99 -18.70
N ARG A 141 8.78 16.07 -17.40
CA ARG A 141 8.65 14.94 -16.48
C ARG A 141 7.22 14.39 -16.48
N ALA A 142 6.21 15.25 -16.38
CA ALA A 142 4.81 14.81 -16.40
C ALA A 142 4.46 14.11 -17.71
N VAL A 143 4.85 14.69 -18.85
CA VAL A 143 4.64 14.09 -20.18
C VAL A 143 5.38 12.75 -20.30
N VAL A 144 6.67 12.70 -19.94
CA VAL A 144 7.47 11.47 -20.02
C VAL A 144 6.88 10.38 -19.14
N VAL A 145 6.49 10.68 -17.90
CA VAL A 145 5.86 9.70 -17.00
C VAL A 145 4.55 9.19 -17.60
N THR A 146 3.67 10.08 -18.06
CA THR A 146 2.40 9.68 -18.71
C THR A 146 2.64 8.84 -19.97
N CYS A 147 3.59 9.23 -20.81
CA CYS A 147 3.95 8.46 -22.01
C CYS A 147 4.54 7.09 -21.67
N LEU A 148 5.39 7.00 -20.65
CA LEU A 148 5.94 5.72 -20.15
C LEU A 148 4.85 4.82 -19.57
N GLU A 149 3.89 5.40 -18.85
CA GLU A 149 2.71 4.70 -18.32
C GLU A 149 1.83 4.15 -19.45
N LEU A 150 1.53 4.97 -20.46
CA LEU A 150 0.78 4.55 -21.66
C LEU A 150 1.53 3.48 -22.47
N ALA A 151 2.85 3.63 -22.63
CA ALA A 151 3.70 2.69 -23.37
C ALA A 151 4.03 1.41 -22.60
N SER A 152 3.81 1.39 -21.28
CA SER A 152 3.99 0.22 -20.41
C SER A 152 2.65 -0.22 -19.78
N PRO A 153 1.71 -0.78 -20.58
CA PRO A 153 0.39 -1.20 -20.11
C PRO A 153 0.30 -2.09 -18.87
N PRO A 154 1.29 -2.93 -18.51
CA PRO A 154 1.24 -3.73 -17.29
C PRO A 154 1.73 -3.01 -16.03
N ARG A 155 2.24 -1.77 -16.12
CA ARG A 155 2.97 -1.10 -15.02
C ARG A 155 2.53 0.32 -14.70
N TYR A 156 1.53 0.89 -15.37
CA TYR A 156 1.07 2.22 -14.98
C TYR A 156 0.35 2.16 -13.63
N SER A 157 0.52 3.21 -12.84
CA SER A 157 0.10 3.29 -11.43
C SER A 157 -1.36 2.90 -11.19
N SER A 158 -2.28 3.28 -12.09
CA SER A 158 -3.71 2.97 -11.97
C SER A 158 -4.09 1.50 -12.23
N LYS A 159 -3.15 0.63 -12.63
CA LYS A 159 -3.36 -0.83 -12.70
C LYS A 159 -2.80 -1.60 -11.50
N LEU A 160 -2.07 -0.94 -10.62
CA LEU A 160 -1.40 -1.62 -9.50
C LEU A 160 -2.45 -2.26 -8.58
N GLY A 161 -2.32 -3.57 -8.35
CA GLY A 161 -3.21 -4.33 -7.48
C GLY A 161 -4.61 -4.63 -8.04
N VAL A 162 -4.92 -4.28 -9.30
CA VAL A 162 -6.24 -4.54 -9.90
C VAL A 162 -6.50 -6.02 -10.06
N ILE A 163 -7.57 -6.51 -9.43
CA ILE A 163 -8.13 -7.85 -9.69
C ILE A 163 -9.09 -7.73 -10.87
N ARG A 164 -8.81 -8.48 -11.94
CA ARG A 164 -9.65 -8.50 -13.14
C ARG A 164 -10.85 -9.41 -12.95
N GLY A 165 -11.96 -9.01 -13.55
CA GLY A 165 -13.23 -9.69 -13.39
C GLY A 165 -13.87 -9.37 -12.04
N ARG A 166 -14.92 -10.12 -11.75
CA ARG A 166 -15.81 -9.87 -10.63
C ARG A 166 -15.38 -10.69 -9.40
N PHE A 167 -15.25 -10.03 -8.27
CA PHE A 167 -14.93 -10.63 -6.97
C PHE A 167 -15.83 -10.06 -5.86
N SER A 168 -15.81 -10.70 -4.70
CA SER A 168 -16.56 -10.30 -3.51
C SER A 168 -15.61 -10.36 -2.30
N ALA A 169 -16.08 -9.85 -1.15
CA ALA A 169 -15.40 -9.96 0.13
C ALA A 169 -16.27 -10.77 1.09
N GLN A 170 -15.70 -11.81 1.70
CA GLN A 170 -16.34 -12.65 2.70
C GLN A 170 -15.44 -12.81 3.90
N LEU A 171 -16.02 -12.95 5.09
CA LEU A 171 -15.25 -13.18 6.29
C LEU A 171 -14.86 -14.66 6.35
N PRO A 172 -13.57 -15.01 6.55
CA PRO A 172 -13.19 -16.38 6.74
C PRO A 172 -13.65 -16.88 8.12
N ASN A 173 -13.85 -18.19 8.23
CA ASN A 173 -14.16 -18.86 9.49
C ASN A 173 -13.04 -18.62 10.51
N ALA A 174 -13.35 -18.76 11.81
CA ALA A 174 -12.34 -18.61 12.86
C ALA A 174 -11.27 -19.72 12.79
N SER A 175 -11.66 -20.90 12.32
CA SER A 175 -10.76 -22.01 12.03
C SER A 175 -11.17 -22.72 10.74
N TYR A 176 -10.22 -23.44 10.14
CA TYR A 176 -10.49 -24.34 9.03
C TYR A 176 -9.59 -25.57 9.09
N ASP A 177 -10.11 -26.71 8.64
CA ASP A 177 -9.35 -27.94 8.48
C ASP A 177 -9.01 -28.13 7.00
N PRO A 178 -7.74 -27.99 6.58
CA PRO A 178 -7.35 -28.16 5.18
C PRO A 178 -7.54 -29.59 4.66
N SER A 179 -7.72 -30.59 5.54
CA SER A 179 -7.98 -31.98 5.17
C SER A 179 -9.47 -32.28 4.96
N ARG A 180 -10.36 -31.38 5.39
CA ARG A 180 -11.81 -31.52 5.31
C ARG A 180 -12.38 -30.52 4.30
N GLY A 181 -12.83 -31.03 3.15
CA GLY A 181 -13.54 -30.20 2.17
C GLY A 181 -14.89 -29.72 2.72
N ASP A 182 -15.27 -28.48 2.40
CA ASP A 182 -16.57 -27.91 2.78
C ASP A 182 -17.75 -28.63 2.12
N ASP A 183 -17.51 -29.22 0.95
CA ASP A 183 -18.42 -30.15 0.27
C ASP A 183 -17.63 -31.19 -0.56
N ALA A 184 -18.31 -32.23 -1.06
CA ALA A 184 -17.68 -33.31 -1.83
C ALA A 184 -17.08 -32.86 -3.19
N LYS A 185 -17.24 -31.59 -3.58
CA LYS A 185 -16.86 -31.05 -4.90
C LYS A 185 -15.88 -29.87 -4.82
N ARG A 186 -15.61 -29.32 -3.63
CA ARG A 186 -14.81 -28.11 -3.43
C ARG A 186 -13.66 -28.41 -2.47
N PRO A 187 -12.43 -27.96 -2.78
CA PRO A 187 -11.31 -28.11 -1.87
C PRO A 187 -11.57 -27.35 -0.56
N ALA A 188 -10.94 -27.82 0.53
CA ALA A 188 -10.98 -27.14 1.82
C ALA A 188 -10.60 -25.67 1.68
N SER A 189 -11.40 -24.79 2.27
CA SER A 189 -11.27 -23.35 2.15
C SER A 189 -11.46 -22.71 3.53
N PRO A 190 -10.73 -21.62 3.84
CA PRO A 190 -10.98 -20.86 5.06
C PRO A 190 -12.34 -20.13 5.03
N PHE A 191 -13.01 -20.10 3.87
CA PHE A 191 -14.36 -19.60 3.70
C PHE A 191 -15.36 -20.74 3.57
N GLY A 192 -16.51 -20.63 4.23
CA GLY A 192 -17.64 -21.54 4.05
C GLY A 192 -18.27 -21.46 2.66
N SER A 193 -19.18 -22.38 2.36
CA SER A 193 -19.94 -22.43 1.11
C SER A 193 -21.01 -21.33 1.01
N THR A 194 -21.34 -20.69 2.13
CA THR A 194 -22.49 -19.80 2.27
C THR A 194 -22.03 -18.34 2.29
N PRO A 195 -22.48 -17.49 1.35
CA PRO A 195 -22.21 -16.05 1.39
C PRO A 195 -22.77 -15.42 2.66
N ALA A 196 -22.10 -14.41 3.21
CA ALA A 196 -22.55 -13.67 4.38
C ALA A 196 -22.93 -14.55 5.57
N GLU A 197 -22.24 -15.67 5.77
CA GLU A 197 -22.55 -16.62 6.84
C GLU A 197 -22.24 -16.07 8.24
N GLN A 198 -21.28 -15.16 8.33
CA GLN A 198 -20.87 -14.51 9.57
C GLN A 198 -21.44 -13.09 9.66
N GLY A 199 -21.51 -12.54 10.87
CA GLY A 199 -21.79 -11.12 11.05
C GLY A 199 -20.52 -10.28 10.85
N ILE A 200 -20.67 -8.98 10.65
CA ILE A 200 -19.54 -8.05 10.57
C ILE A 200 -19.93 -6.67 11.12
N VAL A 201 -18.99 -6.04 11.82
CA VAL A 201 -19.12 -4.66 12.29
C VAL A 201 -18.38 -3.72 11.36
N MET A 202 -19.04 -2.64 10.96
CA MET A 202 -18.47 -1.55 10.19
C MET A 202 -18.50 -0.28 11.04
N PHE A 203 -17.33 0.28 11.29
CA PHE A 203 -17.16 1.46 12.12
C PHE A 203 -16.61 2.61 11.28
N HIS A 204 -17.41 3.65 11.11
CA HIS A 204 -16.96 4.91 10.56
C HIS A 204 -16.47 5.78 11.71
N ILE A 205 -15.27 6.31 11.59
CA ILE A 205 -14.74 7.30 12.53
C ILE A 205 -14.03 8.38 11.75
N GLY A 206 -14.26 9.64 12.10
CA GLY A 206 -13.71 10.74 11.35
C GLY A 206 -13.67 12.05 12.11
N ALA A 207 -13.02 13.01 11.48
CA ALA A 207 -12.88 14.36 11.98
C ALA A 207 -12.92 15.37 10.84
N ARG A 208 -13.41 16.56 11.15
CA ARG A 208 -13.45 17.72 10.25
C ARG A 208 -12.75 18.91 10.89
N ILE A 209 -11.82 19.52 10.18
CA ILE A 209 -11.17 20.76 10.61
C ILE A 209 -11.92 21.96 10.02
N ASN A 210 -12.60 22.71 10.88
CA ASN A 210 -13.40 23.89 10.51
C ASN A 210 -12.61 25.20 10.55
N HIS A 211 -11.31 25.15 10.86
CA HIS A 211 -10.44 26.34 10.88
C HIS A 211 -10.05 26.77 9.45
N PRO A 212 -10.00 28.08 9.14
CA PRO A 212 -9.57 28.58 7.82
C PRO A 212 -8.15 28.14 7.39
N LEU A 213 -7.28 27.87 8.36
CA LEU A 213 -5.93 27.34 8.13
C LEU A 213 -5.88 25.81 7.96
N GLY A 214 -7.01 25.11 8.06
CA GLY A 214 -7.06 23.65 7.92
C GLY A 214 -6.06 22.94 8.84
N ALA A 215 -5.23 22.05 8.29
CA ALA A 215 -4.20 21.32 9.02
C ALA A 215 -3.12 22.20 9.68
N LEU A 216 -3.00 23.48 9.30
CA LEU A 216 -2.10 24.45 9.94
C LEU A 216 -2.71 25.14 11.17
N ALA A 217 -3.95 24.81 11.52
CA ALA A 217 -4.61 25.40 12.68
C ALA A 217 -3.95 25.02 14.01
N PRO A 218 -4.13 25.83 15.06
CA PRO A 218 -3.64 25.49 16.39
C PRO A 218 -4.08 24.08 16.81
N ALA A 219 -3.17 23.35 17.46
CA ALA A 219 -3.34 21.98 17.95
C ALA A 219 -3.53 20.87 16.90
N MET A 220 -3.46 21.15 15.58
CA MET A 220 -3.72 20.12 14.56
C MET A 220 -2.58 19.13 14.38
N LYS A 221 -1.33 19.56 14.60
CA LYS A 221 -0.19 18.63 14.60
C LYS A 221 -0.34 17.59 15.71
N GLU A 222 -0.65 18.03 16.93
CA GLU A 222 -0.84 17.15 18.08
C GLU A 222 -2.03 16.21 17.88
N PHE A 223 -3.13 16.71 17.31
CA PHE A 223 -4.27 15.88 16.92
C PHE A 223 -3.87 14.80 15.91
N GLY A 224 -3.11 15.17 14.86
CA GLY A 224 -2.59 14.23 13.87
C GLY A 224 -1.70 13.15 14.49
N ASP A 225 -0.72 13.55 15.30
CA ASP A 225 0.21 12.63 15.99
C ASP A 225 -0.57 11.62 16.87
N LEU A 226 -1.61 12.07 17.58
CA LEU A 226 -2.49 11.23 18.40
C LEU A 226 -3.31 10.25 17.55
N THR A 227 -3.90 10.70 16.44
CA THR A 227 -4.68 9.83 15.54
C THR A 227 -3.81 8.80 14.81
N ASP A 228 -2.56 9.16 14.49
CA ASP A 228 -1.59 8.26 13.88
C ASP A 228 -1.15 7.17 14.87
N ALA A 229 -0.99 7.52 16.16
CA ALA A 229 -0.71 6.55 17.21
C ALA A 229 -1.85 5.54 17.39
N VAL A 230 -3.12 6.00 17.38
CA VAL A 230 -4.30 5.11 17.41
C VAL A 230 -4.30 4.14 16.23
N THR A 231 -4.05 4.65 15.02
CA THR A 231 -4.00 3.83 13.81
C THR A 231 -2.91 2.77 13.88
N GLN A 232 -1.71 3.14 14.32
CA GLN A 232 -0.57 2.23 14.43
C GLN A 232 -0.83 1.14 15.49
N GLU A 233 -1.38 1.51 16.64
CA GLU A 233 -1.72 0.56 17.71
C GLU A 233 -2.82 -0.41 17.26
N LEU A 234 -3.88 0.09 16.61
CA LEU A 234 -4.96 -0.73 16.07
C LEU A 234 -4.44 -1.75 15.06
N GLN A 235 -3.48 -1.37 14.21
CA GLN A 235 -2.86 -2.29 13.25
C GLN A 235 -1.94 -3.30 13.95
N ALA A 236 -1.15 -2.88 14.93
CA ALA A 236 -0.22 -3.75 15.64
C ALA A 236 -0.93 -4.81 16.49
N ARG A 237 -2.10 -4.46 17.05
CA ARG A 237 -2.93 -5.33 17.89
C ARG A 237 -4.25 -5.69 17.21
N ALA A 238 -4.24 -5.77 15.87
CA ALA A 238 -5.43 -6.02 15.07
C ALA A 238 -6.17 -7.29 15.49
N ASP A 239 -5.44 -8.37 15.79
CA ASP A 239 -6.00 -9.64 16.24
C ASP A 239 -6.72 -9.51 17.60
N GLU A 240 -6.11 -8.83 18.59
CA GLU A 240 -6.70 -8.60 19.91
C GLU A 240 -8.03 -7.84 19.83
N PHE A 241 -8.08 -6.83 18.97
CA PHE A 241 -9.28 -6.04 18.73
C PHE A 241 -10.25 -6.67 17.74
N GLY A 242 -9.89 -7.78 17.08
CA GLY A 242 -10.66 -8.33 15.97
C GLY A 242 -10.81 -7.35 14.80
N CYS A 243 -9.87 -6.42 14.63
CA CYS A 243 -9.82 -5.48 13.52
C CYS A 243 -9.36 -6.20 12.26
N LEU A 244 -10.23 -6.22 11.25
CA LEU A 244 -10.00 -6.92 9.99
C LEU A 244 -9.28 -6.01 8.99
N GLY A 245 -9.50 -4.70 9.06
CA GLY A 245 -8.86 -3.77 8.15
C GLY A 245 -9.51 -2.40 8.17
N MET A 246 -8.79 -1.44 7.58
CA MET A 246 -9.19 -0.04 7.55
C MET A 246 -8.95 0.56 6.16
N SER A 247 -9.87 1.42 5.72
CA SER A 247 -9.72 2.27 4.53
C SER A 247 -9.91 3.74 4.89
N ALA A 248 -8.99 4.60 4.47
CA ALA A 248 -9.05 6.04 4.69
C ALA A 248 -9.75 6.75 3.52
N TRP A 249 -10.57 7.74 3.85
CA TRP A 249 -11.38 8.53 2.93
C TRP A 249 -11.29 10.01 3.28
N ARG A 250 -11.40 10.86 2.25
CA ARG A 250 -11.58 12.30 2.40
C ARG A 250 -12.88 12.73 1.75
N ALA A 251 -13.63 13.60 2.40
CA ALA A 251 -14.84 14.15 1.80
C ALA A 251 -14.48 15.19 0.75
N ALA A 252 -15.25 15.20 -0.34
CA ALA A 252 -15.22 16.25 -1.36
C ALA A 252 -16.34 17.27 -1.10
N ASP A 253 -16.56 17.64 0.16
CA ASP A 253 -17.66 18.50 0.62
C ASP A 253 -17.26 19.99 0.76
N ALA A 254 -15.97 20.31 0.62
CA ALA A 254 -15.42 21.66 0.66
C ALA A 254 -14.09 21.74 -0.10
N ASP A 255 -13.73 22.94 -0.56
CA ASP A 255 -12.50 23.21 -1.33
C ASP A 255 -11.20 22.81 -0.60
N SER A 256 -11.25 22.75 0.73
CA SER A 256 -10.11 22.41 1.58
C SER A 256 -10.03 20.94 1.97
N LEU A 257 -10.90 20.04 1.49
CA LEU A 257 -10.87 18.59 1.77
C LEU A 257 -10.62 18.24 3.26
N ASN A 258 -11.16 19.07 4.16
CA ASN A 258 -10.83 19.07 5.59
C ASN A 258 -11.57 18.01 6.41
N THR A 259 -12.47 17.24 5.80
CA THR A 259 -13.12 16.10 6.44
C THR A 259 -12.38 14.82 6.05
N SER A 260 -11.94 14.08 7.05
CA SER A 260 -11.35 12.75 6.88
C SER A 260 -12.16 11.70 7.64
N MET A 261 -12.19 10.48 7.12
CA MET A 261 -12.91 9.35 7.69
C MET A 261 -12.10 8.07 7.47
N ALA A 262 -12.04 7.23 8.50
CA ALA A 262 -11.65 5.85 8.39
C ALA A 262 -12.91 4.96 8.42
N VAL A 263 -12.99 4.03 7.48
CA VAL A 263 -13.93 2.90 7.51
C VAL A 263 -13.16 1.71 8.03
N ILE A 264 -13.51 1.22 9.22
CA ILE A 264 -12.84 0.13 9.92
C ILE A 264 -13.80 -1.05 10.03
N TYR A 265 -13.32 -2.24 9.69
CA TYR A 265 -14.08 -3.48 9.82
C TYR A 265 -13.61 -4.25 11.04
N PHE A 266 -14.56 -4.69 11.87
CA PHE A 266 -14.30 -5.54 13.01
C PHE A 266 -15.07 -6.86 12.87
N ARG A 267 -14.49 -7.94 13.39
CA ARG A 267 -15.13 -9.27 13.42
C ARG A 267 -16.42 -9.26 14.23
N ASP A 268 -16.44 -8.55 15.35
CA ASP A 268 -17.59 -8.44 16.25
C ASP A 268 -17.57 -7.11 17.04
N PHE A 269 -18.67 -6.86 17.75
CA PHE A 269 -18.81 -5.65 18.58
C PHE A 269 -17.94 -5.67 19.83
N GLU A 270 -17.59 -6.85 20.33
CA GLU A 270 -16.77 -6.95 21.54
C GLU A 270 -15.36 -6.43 21.25
N GLY A 271 -14.80 -6.80 20.11
CA GLY A 271 -13.53 -6.29 19.59
C GLY A 271 -13.52 -4.78 19.38
N LEU A 272 -14.56 -4.24 18.74
CA LEU A 272 -14.74 -2.78 18.63
C LEU A 272 -14.81 -2.12 20.01
N ASN A 273 -15.54 -2.71 20.96
CA ASN A 273 -15.68 -2.16 22.31
C ASN A 273 -14.35 -2.21 23.09
N ARG A 274 -13.57 -3.28 22.96
CA ARG A 274 -12.21 -3.38 23.52
C ARG A 274 -11.32 -2.27 22.97
N PHE A 275 -11.34 -2.05 21.65
CA PHE A 275 -10.58 -0.97 21.02
C PHE A 275 -11.02 0.42 21.52
N ALA A 276 -12.33 0.69 21.61
CA ALA A 276 -12.85 1.97 22.06
C ALA A 276 -12.49 2.31 23.52
N HIS A 277 -12.27 1.30 24.35
CA HIS A 277 -11.85 1.44 25.75
C HIS A 277 -10.33 1.34 25.95
N ASP A 278 -9.56 1.03 24.91
CA ASP A 278 -8.11 0.96 24.99
C ASP A 278 -7.50 2.32 25.31
N LYS A 279 -6.37 2.31 26.02
CA LYS A 279 -5.66 3.50 26.48
C LYS A 279 -5.34 4.46 25.33
N VAL A 280 -4.91 3.95 24.18
CA VAL A 280 -4.49 4.80 23.06
C VAL A 280 -5.69 5.53 22.45
N HIS A 281 -6.82 4.87 22.29
CA HIS A 281 -8.05 5.53 21.83
C HIS A 281 -8.56 6.54 22.88
N ARG A 282 -8.56 6.16 24.17
CA ARG A 282 -9.02 7.03 25.26
C ARG A 282 -8.19 8.31 25.38
N GLN A 283 -6.88 8.23 25.16
CA GLN A 283 -5.99 9.40 25.17
C GLN A 283 -6.43 10.48 24.18
N VAL A 284 -6.87 10.12 22.97
CA VAL A 284 -7.35 11.10 21.98
C VAL A 284 -8.61 11.80 22.47
N TRP A 285 -9.55 11.05 23.05
CA TRP A 285 -10.78 11.61 23.60
C TRP A 285 -10.52 12.52 24.80
N ASP A 286 -9.67 12.08 25.72
CA ASP A 286 -9.32 12.84 26.91
C ASP A 286 -8.55 14.11 26.53
N TRP A 287 -7.66 14.04 25.54
CA TRP A 287 -6.99 15.22 24.97
C TRP A 287 -8.00 16.18 24.33
N TYR A 288 -8.89 15.69 23.48
CA TYR A 288 -9.89 16.52 22.81
C TYR A 288 -10.77 17.25 23.83
N ARG A 289 -11.24 16.55 24.86
CA ARG A 289 -12.12 17.15 25.88
C ARG A 289 -11.38 18.11 26.81
N ASN A 290 -10.24 17.69 27.35
CA ASN A 290 -9.57 18.39 28.45
C ASN A 290 -8.56 19.43 27.96
N VAL A 291 -7.84 19.14 26.87
CA VAL A 291 -6.81 20.03 26.31
C VAL A 291 -7.43 20.92 25.25
N PHE A 292 -7.95 20.35 24.17
CA PHE A 292 -8.45 21.12 23.03
C PHE A 292 -9.65 22.01 23.39
N VAL A 293 -10.72 21.43 23.94
CA VAL A 293 -11.93 22.19 24.30
C VAL A 293 -11.75 22.96 25.61
N LYS A 294 -11.42 22.29 26.73
CA LYS A 294 -11.46 22.92 28.06
C LYS A 294 -10.30 23.87 28.35
N LYS A 295 -9.06 23.45 28.07
CA LYS A 295 -7.86 24.26 28.38
C LYS A 295 -7.64 25.37 27.35
N HIS A 296 -7.76 25.07 26.05
CA HIS A 296 -7.51 26.04 24.99
C HIS A 296 -8.76 26.80 24.52
N GLY A 297 -9.97 26.30 24.79
CA GLY A 297 -11.20 26.93 24.31
C GLY A 297 -11.43 26.76 22.81
N TYR A 298 -10.77 25.80 22.16
CA TYR A 298 -10.88 25.58 20.72
C TYR A 298 -12.19 24.86 20.36
N SER A 299 -12.76 25.24 19.22
CA SER A 299 -14.01 24.69 18.65
C SER A 299 -13.90 24.36 17.17
N HIS A 300 -12.70 24.48 16.59
CA HIS A 300 -12.47 24.35 15.15
C HIS A 300 -12.20 22.92 14.67
N VAL A 301 -12.46 21.91 15.50
CA VAL A 301 -12.44 20.49 15.12
C VAL A 301 -13.79 19.89 15.48
N GLY A 302 -14.43 19.26 14.51
CA GLY A 302 -15.55 18.35 14.73
C GLY A 302 -15.06 16.91 14.64
N ILE A 303 -15.65 16.02 15.44
CA ILE A 303 -15.39 14.58 15.43
C ILE A 303 -16.72 13.84 15.31
N PHE A 304 -16.72 12.70 14.62
CA PHE A 304 -17.90 11.88 14.44
C PHE A 304 -17.53 10.40 14.39
N HIS A 305 -18.50 9.56 14.73
CA HIS A 305 -18.44 8.12 14.45
C HIS A 305 -19.82 7.56 14.14
N GLU A 306 -19.86 6.42 13.47
CA GLU A 306 -21.06 5.62 13.23
C GLU A 306 -20.67 4.15 13.33
N ALA A 307 -21.43 3.35 14.08
CA ALA A 307 -21.19 1.92 14.23
C ALA A 307 -22.38 1.13 13.68
N PHE A 308 -22.12 0.29 12.69
CA PHE A 308 -23.11 -0.58 12.06
C PHE A 308 -22.75 -2.03 12.30
N TYR A 309 -23.76 -2.88 12.46
CA TYR A 309 -23.60 -4.32 12.51
C TYR A 309 -24.54 -4.99 11.53
N ALA A 310 -23.95 -5.68 10.57
CA ALA A 310 -24.67 -6.57 9.69
C ALA A 310 -24.68 -7.96 10.33
N VAL A 311 -25.86 -8.42 10.72
CA VAL A 311 -26.08 -9.81 11.13
C VAL A 311 -25.77 -10.76 9.95
N PRO A 312 -25.53 -12.06 10.22
CA PRO A 312 -25.43 -13.06 9.17
C PRO A 312 -26.55 -12.95 8.13
N GLY A 313 -26.17 -12.93 6.85
CA GLY A 313 -27.07 -12.78 5.70
C GLY A 313 -27.55 -11.36 5.42
N ALA A 314 -27.10 -10.35 6.16
CA ALA A 314 -27.54 -8.97 6.01
C ALA A 314 -26.49 -8.03 5.39
N TYR A 315 -25.45 -8.57 4.75
CA TYR A 315 -24.53 -7.77 3.93
C TYR A 315 -24.24 -8.43 2.58
N GLU A 316 -23.89 -7.61 1.60
CA GLU A 316 -23.31 -8.07 0.35
C GLU A 316 -22.17 -7.15 -0.09
N THR A 317 -21.23 -7.71 -0.87
CA THR A 317 -20.17 -6.94 -1.50
C THR A 317 -19.95 -7.41 -2.94
N ILE A 318 -19.63 -6.47 -3.83
CA ILE A 318 -19.31 -6.73 -5.22
C ILE A 318 -18.22 -5.75 -5.65
N TYR A 319 -17.19 -6.29 -6.30
CA TYR A 319 -16.08 -5.54 -6.85
C TYR A 319 -15.82 -6.06 -8.27
N GLU A 320 -15.42 -5.18 -9.18
CA GLU A 320 -15.11 -5.57 -10.55
C GLU A 320 -14.01 -4.70 -11.14
N ASN A 321 -12.97 -5.33 -11.70
CA ASN A 321 -11.86 -4.66 -12.38
C ASN A 321 -11.20 -3.54 -11.55
N MET A 322 -11.05 -3.76 -10.25
CA MET A 322 -10.53 -2.77 -9.32
C MET A 322 -9.58 -3.40 -8.30
N PRO A 323 -8.67 -2.62 -7.68
CA PRO A 323 -7.87 -3.13 -6.58
C PRO A 323 -8.73 -3.40 -5.33
N PRO A 324 -8.31 -4.30 -4.43
CA PRO A 324 -8.97 -4.49 -3.15
C PRO A 324 -9.10 -3.18 -2.38
N THR A 325 -10.33 -2.85 -2.01
CA THR A 325 -10.70 -1.68 -1.19
C THR A 325 -11.79 -2.06 -0.20
N LEU A 326 -11.97 -1.25 0.85
CA LEU A 326 -12.98 -1.50 1.87
C LEU A 326 -12.83 -2.92 2.43
N MET A 327 -13.94 -3.64 2.62
CA MET A 327 -13.96 -5.00 3.16
C MET A 327 -13.04 -5.96 2.37
N SER A 328 -12.89 -5.82 1.05
CA SER A 328 -12.02 -6.71 0.25
C SER A 328 -10.51 -6.54 0.50
N ARG A 329 -10.10 -5.43 1.12
CA ARG A 329 -8.72 -5.21 1.55
C ARG A 329 -8.45 -5.79 2.95
N ALA A 330 -9.49 -6.20 3.67
CA ALA A 330 -9.38 -6.73 5.01
C ALA A 330 -8.70 -8.11 5.02
N GLU A 331 -8.09 -8.43 6.15
CA GLU A 331 -7.43 -9.69 6.44
C GLU A 331 -7.87 -10.15 7.84
N ALA A 332 -7.95 -11.46 8.05
CA ALA A 332 -8.31 -12.01 9.34
C ALA A 332 -7.34 -13.13 9.73
N SER A 333 -7.02 -13.21 11.02
CA SER A 333 -6.39 -14.41 11.56
C SER A 333 -7.38 -15.56 11.53
N VAL A 334 -6.91 -16.70 11.06
CA VAL A 334 -7.65 -17.95 10.95
C VAL A 334 -6.78 -19.08 11.48
N ARG A 335 -7.33 -19.89 12.39
CA ARG A 335 -6.64 -21.06 12.91
C ARG A 335 -6.68 -22.23 11.93
N ASN A 336 -5.53 -22.67 11.45
CA ASN A 336 -5.40 -23.89 10.68
C ASN A 336 -5.41 -25.09 11.62
N GLU A 337 -6.45 -25.93 11.58
CA GLU A 337 -6.64 -27.05 12.51
C GLU A 337 -5.60 -28.16 12.33
N ALA A 338 -5.09 -28.37 11.10
CA ALA A 338 -4.10 -29.40 10.83
C ALA A 338 -2.71 -29.04 11.36
N THR A 339 -2.34 -27.75 11.32
CA THR A 339 -1.02 -27.29 11.81
C THR A 339 -1.09 -26.71 13.23
N GLY A 340 -2.28 -26.35 13.69
CA GLY A 340 -2.54 -25.63 14.94
C GLY A 340 -2.06 -24.17 14.92
N ARG A 341 -1.66 -23.63 13.77
CA ARG A 341 -1.11 -22.28 13.63
C ARG A 341 -2.15 -21.28 13.15
N GLU A 342 -1.97 -20.02 13.53
CA GLU A 342 -2.71 -18.89 12.99
C GLU A 342 -2.13 -18.48 11.63
N GLU A 343 -3.02 -18.30 10.65
CA GLU A 343 -2.70 -17.88 9.29
C GLU A 343 -3.53 -16.63 8.94
N TRP A 344 -2.89 -15.64 8.33
CA TRP A 344 -3.58 -14.44 7.84
C TRP A 344 -4.20 -14.70 6.48
N VAL A 345 -5.51 -14.55 6.40
CA VAL A 345 -6.30 -14.78 5.18
C VAL A 345 -7.00 -13.49 4.78
N GLY A 346 -6.74 -13.01 3.57
CA GLY A 346 -7.45 -11.87 2.99
C GLY A 346 -8.89 -12.24 2.61
N THR A 347 -9.83 -11.31 2.72
CA THR A 347 -11.28 -11.57 2.56
C THR A 347 -11.76 -11.78 1.12
N VAL A 348 -10.88 -11.65 0.12
CA VAL A 348 -11.25 -11.73 -1.29
C VAL A 348 -11.68 -13.14 -1.68
N VAL A 349 -12.87 -13.25 -2.28
CA VAL A 349 -13.37 -14.50 -2.88
C VAL A 349 -13.77 -14.30 -4.34
N ASP A 350 -13.57 -15.32 -5.16
CA ASP A 350 -13.98 -15.31 -6.55
C ASP A 350 -15.52 -15.29 -6.66
N ALA A 351 -16.04 -14.27 -7.33
CA ALA A 351 -17.46 -14.06 -7.55
C ALA A 351 -17.83 -14.04 -9.05
N SER A 352 -16.98 -14.64 -9.89
CA SER A 352 -17.29 -14.80 -11.30
C SER A 352 -18.54 -15.68 -11.49
N VAL A 353 -19.37 -15.32 -12.48
CA VAL A 353 -20.66 -16.00 -12.72
C VAL A 353 -20.47 -17.48 -13.06
N LYS A 354 -19.33 -17.86 -13.67
CA LYS A 354 -19.05 -19.23 -14.09
C LYS A 354 -18.59 -20.12 -12.93
N SER A 355 -17.77 -19.57 -12.04
CA SER A 355 -17.13 -20.33 -10.95
C SER A 355 -17.94 -20.34 -9.66
N SER A 356 -18.73 -19.28 -9.38
CA SER A 356 -19.40 -19.13 -8.09
C SER A 356 -20.87 -18.69 -8.23
N PRO A 357 -21.80 -19.61 -8.51
CA PRO A 357 -23.24 -19.31 -8.65
C PRO A 357 -23.84 -18.64 -7.42
N ALA A 358 -23.32 -18.93 -6.22
CA ALA A 358 -23.74 -18.35 -4.95
C ALA A 358 -23.59 -16.82 -4.89
N PHE A 359 -22.70 -16.22 -5.70
CA PHE A 359 -22.53 -14.76 -5.75
C PHE A 359 -23.27 -14.09 -6.91
N ARG A 360 -24.04 -14.84 -7.72
CA ARG A 360 -24.62 -14.32 -8.96
C ARG A 360 -25.54 -13.12 -8.74
N THR A 361 -26.55 -13.24 -7.88
CA THR A 361 -27.56 -12.19 -7.60
C THR A 361 -27.36 -11.55 -6.23
N GLN A 362 -27.91 -10.35 -6.02
CA GLN A 362 -27.86 -9.65 -4.73
C GLN A 362 -28.42 -10.51 -3.59
N TYR A 363 -29.65 -11.00 -3.75
CA TYR A 363 -30.25 -11.89 -2.75
C TYR A 363 -29.45 -13.17 -2.52
N SER A 364 -28.74 -13.70 -3.52
CA SER A 364 -27.86 -14.87 -3.32
C SER A 364 -26.64 -14.52 -2.46
N ARG A 365 -26.07 -13.32 -2.62
CA ARG A 365 -24.95 -12.83 -1.79
C ARG A 365 -25.36 -12.55 -0.35
N LEU A 366 -26.62 -12.22 -0.13
CA LEU A 366 -27.26 -12.08 1.19
C LEU A 366 -27.74 -13.44 1.77
N ASN A 367 -27.28 -14.57 1.22
CA ASN A 367 -27.76 -15.91 1.59
C ASN A 367 -29.29 -16.09 1.52
N ARG A 368 -29.99 -15.24 0.77
CA ARG A 368 -31.45 -15.17 0.67
C ARG A 368 -32.17 -14.98 2.01
N VAL A 369 -31.46 -14.58 3.08
CA VAL A 369 -32.04 -14.36 4.41
C VAL A 369 -33.01 -13.21 4.36
N VAL A 370 -32.55 -12.04 3.89
CA VAL A 370 -33.38 -10.84 3.73
C VAL A 370 -34.59 -11.11 2.83
N LYS A 371 -34.39 -11.84 1.73
CA LYS A 371 -35.48 -12.20 0.81
C LYS A 371 -36.59 -12.98 1.53
N ARG A 372 -36.23 -14.02 2.27
CA ARG A 372 -37.19 -14.84 3.04
C ARG A 372 -37.91 -14.03 4.12
N GLN A 373 -37.22 -13.11 4.78
CA GLN A 373 -37.82 -12.22 5.78
C GLN A 373 -38.84 -11.26 5.16
N MET A 374 -38.51 -10.66 4.02
CA MET A 374 -39.43 -9.78 3.29
C MET A 374 -40.65 -10.57 2.78
N GLU A 375 -40.44 -11.75 2.18
CA GLU A 375 -41.54 -12.61 1.70
C GLU A 375 -42.45 -13.12 2.82
N ALA A 376 -41.94 -13.28 4.05
CA ALA A 376 -42.73 -13.67 5.21
C ALA A 376 -43.48 -12.51 5.88
N SER A 377 -43.18 -11.27 5.51
CA SER A 377 -43.80 -10.05 6.07
C SER A 377 -44.98 -9.54 5.23
N TYR A 378 -45.20 -10.11 4.05
CA TYR A 378 -46.35 -9.91 3.16
C TYR A 378 -47.25 -11.13 3.21
#